data_AF-A0A3B0V1A5-F1
#
_entry.id   AF-A0A3B0V1A5-F1
#
_cell.length_a   1.000
_cell.length_b   1.000
_cell.length_c   1.000
_cell.angle_alpha   90.00
_cell.angle_beta   90.00
_cell.angle_gamma   90.00
#
_symmetry.space_group_name_H-M   'P 1'
#
loop_
_entity.id
_entity.type
_entity.pdbx_description
1 polymer ?
#
loop_
_entity_poly.entity_id
_entity_poly.type
_entity_poly.pdbx_seq_one_letter_code
_entity_poly.pdbx_strand_id
1 'polypeptide(L)'
;MIRKTRTNIKDYADLIDFFICVIFDKKALLLLIASSFLLFGCKLVTQPPKLLTESSRVDRDDAIFLLGGQPRTLDPAKTLGGPGGALGLIFSGLVTLDADLQVQPELAAGWE
;
A
#
# COMPACT_ATOMS: atom_id res chain seq x y z
N MET A 1 -33.05 -42.18 27.40
CA MET A 1 -32.33 -40.90 27.22
C MET A 1 -31.56 -40.97 25.90
N ILE A 2 -32.14 -40.48 24.80
CA ILE A 2 -31.49 -40.46 23.47
C ILE A 2 -31.68 -39.05 22.92
N ARG A 3 -30.65 -38.21 23.00
CA ARG A 3 -30.66 -36.87 22.38
C ARG A 3 -30.49 -37.02 20.88
N LYS A 4 -31.54 -36.66 20.15
CA LYS A 4 -31.60 -36.61 18.69
C LYS A 4 -30.87 -35.35 18.20
N THR A 5 -29.63 -35.49 17.74
CA THR A 5 -28.86 -34.46 17.03
C THR A 5 -29.37 -34.35 15.59
N ARG A 6 -30.42 -33.53 15.39
CA ARG A 6 -31.00 -33.24 14.07
C ARG A 6 -31.03 -31.74 13.82
N THR A 7 -29.86 -31.09 13.82
CA THR A 7 -29.74 -29.64 13.55
C THR A 7 -28.73 -29.28 12.47
N ASN A 8 -27.84 -30.18 12.05
CA ASN A 8 -26.71 -29.76 11.20
C ASN A 8 -26.99 -29.75 9.69
N ILE A 9 -28.00 -30.48 9.19
CA ILE A 9 -28.23 -30.63 7.73
C ILE A 9 -29.02 -29.45 7.12
N LYS A 10 -29.86 -28.77 7.90
CA LYS A 10 -30.68 -27.65 7.39
C LYS A 10 -29.85 -26.40 7.14
N ASP A 11 -28.87 -26.14 8.00
CA ASP A 11 -28.03 -24.95 7.91
C ASP A 11 -27.19 -24.93 6.62
N TYR A 12 -26.75 -26.10 6.12
CA TYR A 12 -26.03 -26.18 4.84
C TYR A 12 -26.94 -25.97 3.63
N ALA A 13 -28.20 -26.41 3.70
CA ALA A 13 -29.16 -26.23 2.59
C ALA A 13 -29.51 -24.76 2.42
N ASP A 14 -29.74 -24.03 3.51
CA ASP A 14 -30.02 -22.59 3.48
C ASP A 14 -28.82 -21.77 2.97
N LEU A 15 -27.59 -22.21 3.28
CA LEU A 15 -26.36 -21.59 2.79
C LEU A 15 -26.17 -21.81 1.28
N ILE A 16 -26.49 -23.00 0.79
CA ILE A 16 -26.43 -23.32 -0.65
C ILE A 16 -27.50 -22.53 -1.42
N ASP A 17 -28.73 -22.47 -0.91
CA ASP A 17 -29.81 -21.70 -1.54
C ASP A 17 -29.51 -20.20 -1.55
N PHE A 18 -28.90 -19.66 -0.50
CA PHE A 18 -28.42 -18.28 -0.47
C PHE A 18 -27.33 -18.02 -1.54
N PHE A 19 -26.35 -18.92 -1.66
CA PHE A 19 -25.29 -18.81 -2.69
C PHE A 19 -25.87 -18.88 -4.11
N ILE A 20 -26.81 -19.79 -4.37
CA ILE A 20 -27.48 -19.92 -5.66
C ILE A 20 -28.28 -18.64 -5.97
N CYS A 21 -29.01 -18.10 -4.98
CA CYS A 21 -29.81 -16.90 -5.17
C CYS A 21 -28.96 -15.65 -5.47
N VAL A 22 -27.78 -15.52 -4.84
CA VAL A 22 -26.79 -14.46 -5.14
C VAL A 22 -26.21 -14.60 -6.56
N ILE A 23 -26.07 -15.82 -7.08
CA ILE A 23 -25.61 -16.08 -8.47
C ILE A 23 -26.68 -15.68 -9.51
N PHE A 24 -27.97 -15.82 -9.18
CA PHE A 24 -29.08 -15.53 -10.12
C PHE A 24 -29.45 -14.03 -10.22
N ASP A 25 -29.06 -13.20 -9.24
CA ASP A 25 -29.19 -11.75 -9.37
C ASP A 25 -28.01 -11.17 -10.15
N LYS A 26 -28.28 -10.80 -11.42
CA LYS A 26 -27.29 -10.20 -12.34
C LYS A 26 -26.59 -8.98 -11.73
N LYS A 27 -27.25 -8.23 -10.83
CA LYS A 27 -26.67 -7.07 -10.17
C LYS A 27 -25.70 -7.48 -9.06
N ALA A 28 -26.05 -8.49 -8.27
CA ALA A 28 -25.21 -9.02 -7.19
C ALA A 28 -23.95 -9.70 -7.75
N LEU A 29 -24.08 -10.47 -8.85
CA LEU A 29 -22.96 -11.08 -9.55
C LEU A 29 -21.97 -10.03 -10.08
N LEU A 30 -22.48 -8.95 -10.69
CA LEU A 30 -21.65 -7.88 -11.22
C LEU A 30 -20.89 -7.12 -10.11
N LEU A 31 -21.53 -6.94 -8.94
CA LEU A 31 -20.92 -6.32 -7.77
C LEU A 31 -19.82 -7.20 -7.16
N LEU A 32 -20.04 -8.53 -7.09
CA LEU A 32 -19.02 -9.49 -6.65
C LEU A 32 -17.81 -9.48 -7.60
N ILE A 33 -18.04 -9.51 -8.91
CA ILE A 33 -16.96 -9.44 -9.90
C ILE A 33 -16.19 -8.12 -9.77
N ALA A 34 -16.87 -6.98 -9.68
CA ALA A 34 -16.23 -5.68 -9.52
C ALA A 34 -15.39 -5.60 -8.23
N SER A 35 -15.92 -6.11 -7.11
CA SER A 35 -15.19 -6.16 -5.84
C SER A 35 -13.95 -7.06 -5.92
N SER A 36 -14.05 -8.20 -6.61
CA SER A 36 -12.91 -9.09 -6.85
C SER A 36 -11.84 -8.42 -7.70
N PHE A 37 -12.21 -7.71 -8.77
CA PHE A 37 -11.25 -6.94 -9.58
C PHE A 37 -10.58 -5.82 -8.78
N LEU A 38 -11.34 -5.13 -7.92
CA LEU A 38 -10.80 -4.08 -7.06
C LEU A 38 -9.81 -4.64 -6.02
N LEU A 39 -10.15 -5.75 -5.37
CA LEU A 39 -9.27 -6.44 -4.42
C LEU A 39 -8.03 -7.04 -5.10
N PHE A 40 -8.17 -7.53 -6.33
CA PHE A 40 -7.04 -8.06 -7.10
C PHE A 40 -6.08 -6.94 -7.55
N GLY A 41 -6.61 -5.77 -7.92
CA GLY A 41 -5.82 -4.58 -8.23
C GLY A 41 -4.97 -4.10 -7.05
N CYS A 42 -5.51 -4.14 -5.83
CA CYS A 42 -4.75 -3.76 -4.63
C CYS A 42 -3.55 -4.68 -4.35
N LYS A 43 -3.63 -5.96 -4.73
CA LYS A 43 -2.52 -6.94 -4.54
C LYS A 43 -1.40 -6.76 -5.56
N LEU A 44 -1.66 -6.17 -6.73
CA LEU A 44 -0.60 -5.87 -7.71
C LEU A 44 0.27 -4.67 -7.31
N VAL A 45 -0.32 -3.68 -6.63
CA VAL A 45 0.39 -2.45 -6.21
C VAL A 45 1.28 -2.67 -4.98
N THR A 46 0.99 -3.68 -4.15
CA THR A 46 1.76 -3.95 -2.92
C THR A 46 2.96 -4.88 -3.10
N GLN A 47 3.22 -5.41 -4.30
CA GLN A 47 4.45 -6.18 -4.51
C GLN A 47 5.64 -5.23 -4.68
N PRO A 48 6.62 -5.23 -3.75
CA PRO A 48 7.86 -4.51 -3.99
C PRO A 48 8.48 -5.06 -5.29
N PRO A 49 9.02 -4.20 -6.17
CA PRO A 49 9.60 -4.64 -7.42
C PRO A 49 10.66 -5.72 -7.15
N LYS A 50 10.36 -6.97 -7.56
CA LYS A 50 11.24 -8.14 -7.35
C LYS A 50 12.64 -7.93 -7.92
N LEU A 51 12.77 -7.04 -8.91
CA LEU A 51 14.00 -6.73 -9.62
C LEU A 51 15.10 -6.08 -8.75
N LEU A 52 14.77 -5.51 -7.59
CA LEU A 52 15.77 -4.95 -6.65
C LEU A 52 16.23 -5.94 -5.57
N THR A 53 15.60 -7.13 -5.53
CA THR A 53 15.87 -8.14 -4.48
C THR A 53 17.09 -8.98 -4.78
N GLU A 54 17.46 -9.13 -6.05
CA GLU A 54 18.52 -10.07 -6.44
C GLU A 54 19.93 -9.44 -6.44
N SER A 55 20.04 -8.11 -6.43
CA SER A 55 21.31 -7.40 -6.61
C SER A 55 21.77 -6.54 -5.43
N SER A 56 20.94 -6.35 -4.40
CA SER A 56 21.35 -5.59 -3.22
C SER A 56 21.87 -6.53 -2.14
N ARG A 57 23.15 -6.42 -1.77
CA ARG A 57 23.75 -7.06 -0.58
C ARG A 57 23.24 -6.44 0.74
N VAL A 58 22.09 -5.79 0.70
CA VAL A 58 21.55 -5.03 1.82
C VAL A 58 20.54 -5.92 2.53
N ASP A 59 20.71 -6.09 3.84
CA ASP A 59 19.76 -6.83 4.66
C ASP A 59 18.38 -6.14 4.61
N ARG A 60 17.32 -6.95 4.48
CA ARG A 60 15.95 -6.46 4.43
C ARG A 60 15.50 -5.90 5.76
N ASP A 61 16.00 -6.44 6.86
CA ASP A 61 15.63 -6.00 8.20
C ASP A 61 16.24 -4.62 8.54
N ASP A 62 17.31 -4.24 7.83
CA ASP A 62 18.01 -2.96 8.00
C ASP A 62 17.71 -1.94 6.88
N ALA A 63 16.74 -2.21 5.99
CA ALA A 63 16.50 -1.40 4.81
C ALA A 63 15.04 -0.96 4.63
N ILE A 64 14.86 0.32 4.30
CA ILE A 64 13.57 0.88 3.87
C ILE A 64 13.57 0.98 2.34
N PHE A 65 12.56 0.37 1.71
CA PHE A 65 12.37 0.43 0.26
C PHE A 65 11.37 1.52 -0.08
N LEU A 66 11.88 2.60 -0.69
CA LEU A 66 11.06 3.73 -1.08
C LEU A 66 10.33 3.46 -2.39
N LEU A 67 9.07 3.88 -2.44
CA LEU A 67 8.27 3.91 -3.67
C LEU A 67 8.75 5.08 -4.53
N GLY A 68 9.83 4.85 -5.27
CA GLY A 68 10.45 5.86 -6.12
C GLY A 68 11.55 5.25 -6.99
N GLY A 69 11.74 5.82 -8.18
CA GLY A 69 12.87 5.44 -9.04
C GLY A 69 14.17 6.07 -8.56
N GLN A 70 15.30 5.50 -8.99
CA GLN A 70 16.60 6.13 -8.80
C GLN A 70 16.65 7.49 -9.52
N PRO A 71 17.13 8.57 -8.87
CA PRO A 71 17.27 9.85 -9.54
C PRO A 71 18.29 9.72 -10.68
N ARG A 72 18.05 10.43 -11.79
CA ARG A 72 18.94 10.41 -12.97
C ARG A 72 20.31 11.04 -12.71
N THR A 73 20.37 11.97 -11.77
CA THR A 73 21.57 12.68 -11.34
C THR A 73 21.47 12.98 -9.84
N LEU A 74 22.62 13.09 -9.17
CA LEU A 74 22.74 13.54 -7.78
C LEU A 74 23.17 15.01 -7.68
N ASP A 75 23.29 15.70 -8.82
CA ASP A 75 23.54 17.14 -8.86
C ASP A 75 22.26 17.89 -8.44
N PRO A 76 22.23 18.56 -7.27
CA PRO A 76 21.03 19.21 -6.77
C PRO A 76 20.58 20.36 -7.68
N ALA A 77 21.50 20.99 -8.43
CA ALA A 77 21.17 22.07 -9.35
C ALA A 77 20.47 21.59 -10.63
N LYS A 78 20.56 20.29 -10.94
CA LYS A 78 19.95 19.67 -12.13
C LYS A 78 18.77 18.76 -11.80
N THR A 79 18.49 18.55 -10.53
CA THR A 79 17.44 17.63 -10.09
C THR A 79 16.19 18.40 -9.74
N LEU A 80 15.09 18.10 -10.42
CA LEU A 80 13.77 18.62 -10.10
C LEU A 80 13.11 17.64 -9.13
N GLY A 81 12.94 18.03 -7.87
CA GLY A 81 12.35 17.18 -6.83
C GLY A 81 12.03 17.95 -5.56
N GLY A 82 10.94 17.57 -4.90
CA GLY A 82 10.57 18.08 -3.59
C GLY A 82 11.27 17.35 -2.44
N PRO A 83 11.03 17.76 -1.18
CA PRO A 83 11.65 17.18 0.01
C PRO A 83 11.35 15.69 0.22
N GLY A 84 10.25 15.17 -0.34
CA GLY A 84 9.94 13.73 -0.32
C GLY A 84 10.69 12.88 -1.37
N GLY A 85 11.52 13.49 -2.21
CA GLY A 85 12.32 12.80 -3.22
C GLY A 85 13.73 12.47 -2.75
N ALA A 86 14.50 11.78 -3.61
CA ALA A 86 15.87 11.37 -3.29
C ALA A 86 16.80 12.51 -2.86
N LEU A 87 16.56 13.74 -3.33
CA LEU A 87 17.33 14.91 -2.89
C LEU A 87 17.04 15.28 -1.43
N GLY A 88 15.78 15.31 -1.00
CA GLY A 88 15.46 15.69 0.39
C GLY A 88 15.93 14.67 1.42
N LEU A 89 16.27 13.45 0.98
CA LEU A 89 16.89 12.43 1.84
C LEU A 89 18.42 12.57 1.94
N ILE A 90 19.06 13.25 0.98
CA ILE A 90 20.53 13.36 0.88
C ILE A 90 21.00 14.76 1.25
N PHE A 91 20.24 15.79 0.88
CA PHE A 91 20.56 17.19 1.05
C PHE A 91 19.56 17.83 2.01
N SER A 92 20.09 18.44 3.06
CA SER A 92 19.32 19.25 4.01
C SER A 92 19.17 20.68 3.53
N GLY A 93 18.00 21.27 3.82
CA GLY A 93 17.74 22.68 3.62
C GLY A 93 18.27 23.53 4.79
N LEU A 94 18.15 24.85 4.66
CA LEU A 94 18.34 25.74 5.82
C LEU A 94 17.19 25.59 6.81
N VAL A 95 15.98 25.46 6.29
CA VAL A 95 14.72 25.33 7.03
C VAL A 95 13.83 24.32 6.32
N THR A 96 12.91 23.73 7.08
CA THR A 96 11.85 22.86 6.59
C THR A 96 10.48 23.34 7.07
N LEU A 97 9.41 22.79 6.51
CA LEU A 97 8.05 23.03 6.97
C LEU A 97 7.52 21.75 7.63
N ASP A 98 6.87 21.89 8.77
CA ASP A 98 6.16 20.78 9.38
C ASP A 98 4.76 20.56 8.78
N ALA A 99 4.04 19.57 9.32
CA ALA A 99 2.69 19.23 8.88
C ALA A 99 1.68 20.37 9.09
N ASP A 100 1.96 21.27 10.03
CA ASP A 100 1.16 22.46 10.35
C ASP A 100 1.69 23.71 9.61
N LEU A 101 2.56 23.50 8.62
CA LEU A 101 3.21 24.52 7.79
C LEU A 101 4.00 25.55 8.60
N GLN A 102 4.48 25.18 9.78
CA GLN A 102 5.38 26.01 10.57
C GLN A 102 6.82 25.82 10.09
N VAL A 103 7.54 26.94 10.01
CA VAL A 103 8.96 26.93 9.66
C VAL A 103 9.76 26.35 10.82
N GLN A 104 10.49 25.28 10.55
CA GLN A 104 11.42 24.67 11.50
C GLN A 104 12.86 24.81 11.00
N PRO A 105 13.80 25.23 11.85
CA PRO A 105 15.21 25.24 11.49
C PRO A 105 15.72 23.82 11.27
N GLU A 106 16.46 23.61 10.18
CA GLU A 106 17.14 22.34 9.90
C GLU A 106 18.66 22.52 10.05
N LEU A 107 19.29 23.26 9.14
CA LEU A 107 20.70 23.67 9.25
C LEU A 107 20.86 25.11 9.77
N ALA A 108 19.84 25.94 9.64
CA ALA A 108 19.92 27.33 10.08
C ALA A 108 19.94 27.40 11.62
N ALA A 109 20.92 28.12 12.18
CA ALA A 109 20.96 28.43 13.61
C ALA A 109 19.94 29.51 14.01
N GLY A 110 19.47 30.29 13.05
CA GLY A 110 18.49 31.37 13.22
C GLY A 110 18.41 32.24 11.97
N TRP A 111 17.48 33.18 11.97
CA TRP A 111 17.35 34.24 10.97
C TRP A 111 17.09 35.54 11.73
N GLU A 112 17.95 36.53 11.56
CA GLU A 112 17.79 37.89 12.10
C GLU A 112 17.44 38.88 10.99
#